data_AF-A0A947ASF7-F1
#
_entry.id   AF-A0A947ASF7-F1
#
_cell.length_a   1.000
_cell.length_b   1.000
_cell.length_c   1.000
_cell.angle_alpha   90.00
_cell.angle_beta   90.00
_cell.angle_gamma   90.00
#
_symmetry.space_group_name_H-M   'P 1'
#
loop_
_entity.id
_entity.type
_entity.pdbx_description
1 polymer ?
#
loop_
_entity_poly.entity_id
_entity_poly.type
_entity_poly.pdbx_seq_one_letter_code
_entity_poly.pdbx_strand_id
1 'polypeptide(L)'
;MTKLTGAQTIVKCLKEEGVKIIFGYPGGAVIDLYDELIHSPDIEHILVRHEQAAVHAADGLARVTGEVGVALLTSGPGATNGVTGIATAHMDSIPLVILTGQVPTPLIGNDAFQEVDIVGITRPCTKHNYLVSNHDDLLPTIREAFHVAKTGRPGPVLVDLPKDIIKAPSDYLERTPIHMHNYQPTCEPHPGQVSKACRMIMEARKPVLYVGGGAILSNANKEVYKLATKLDIPVTMTLMGLGAFPGTHELSMGMLGIHGTFTANMAVAKSDLLISV
;
A
#
# COMPACT_ATOMS: atom_id res chain seq x y z
N MET A 1 -32.10 -12.38 2.15
CA MET A 1 -30.72 -12.05 1.76
C MET A 1 -29.89 -13.32 1.95
N THR A 2 -28.99 -13.63 1.02
CA THR A 2 -28.13 -14.83 1.14
C THR A 2 -27.09 -14.56 2.20
N LYS A 3 -27.09 -15.35 3.28
CA LYS A 3 -26.06 -15.28 4.31
C LYS A 3 -24.78 -15.92 3.77
N LEU A 4 -23.66 -15.22 3.90
CA LEU A 4 -22.33 -15.68 3.54
C LEU A 4 -21.50 -15.85 4.80
N THR A 5 -20.62 -16.85 4.83
CA THR A 5 -19.59 -16.93 5.88
C THR A 5 -18.64 -15.73 5.81
N GLY A 6 -17.89 -15.47 6.88
CA GLY A 6 -16.82 -14.49 6.85
C GLY A 6 -15.80 -14.76 5.74
N ALA A 7 -15.42 -16.02 5.52
CA ALA A 7 -14.55 -16.42 4.40
C ALA A 7 -15.12 -16.03 3.03
N GLN A 8 -16.39 -16.38 2.76
CA GLN A 8 -17.11 -16.00 1.54
C GLN A 8 -17.21 -14.49 1.37
N THR A 9 -17.45 -13.78 2.48
CA THR A 9 -17.54 -12.33 2.51
C THR A 9 -16.20 -11.68 2.15
N ILE A 10 -15.10 -12.17 2.73
CA ILE A 10 -13.74 -11.69 2.42
C ILE A 10 -13.43 -11.93 0.94
N VAL A 11 -13.60 -13.16 0.44
CA VAL A 11 -13.28 -13.49 -0.96
C VAL A 11 -14.12 -12.68 -1.94
N LYS A 12 -15.42 -12.51 -1.66
CA LYS A 12 -16.28 -11.65 -2.48
C LYS A 12 -15.82 -10.19 -2.45
N CYS A 13 -15.43 -9.67 -1.28
CA CYS A 13 -14.89 -8.31 -1.16
C CYS A 13 -13.57 -8.15 -1.92
N LEU A 14 -12.67 -9.14 -1.87
CA LEU A 14 -11.41 -9.12 -2.64
C LEU A 14 -11.68 -9.04 -4.15
N LYS A 15 -12.68 -9.78 -4.66
CA LYS A 15 -13.13 -9.67 -6.05
C LYS A 15 -13.69 -8.28 -6.37
N GLU A 16 -14.49 -7.70 -5.47
CA GLU A 16 -15.02 -6.32 -5.63
C GLU A 16 -13.92 -5.25 -5.64
N GLU A 17 -12.81 -5.47 -4.94
CA GLU A 17 -11.63 -4.61 -4.95
C GLU A 17 -10.68 -4.91 -6.13
N GLY A 18 -11.03 -5.85 -7.00
CA GLY A 18 -10.29 -6.18 -8.22
C GLY A 18 -9.05 -7.05 -8.00
N VAL A 19 -8.94 -7.70 -6.83
CA VAL A 19 -7.81 -8.58 -6.49
C VAL A 19 -7.85 -9.81 -7.38
N LYS A 20 -6.74 -10.06 -8.09
CA LYS A 20 -6.57 -11.22 -8.98
C LYS A 20 -5.56 -12.24 -8.44
N ILE A 21 -4.61 -11.79 -7.62
CA ILE A 21 -3.52 -12.63 -7.11
C ILE A 21 -3.37 -12.38 -5.62
N ILE A 22 -3.28 -13.47 -4.84
CA ILE A 22 -2.96 -13.44 -3.41
C ILE A 22 -1.70 -14.27 -3.18
N PHE A 23 -0.73 -13.71 -2.46
CA PHE A 23 0.45 -14.45 -2.03
C PHE A 23 0.26 -14.89 -0.58
N GLY A 24 0.50 -16.16 -0.25
CA GLY A 24 0.28 -16.58 1.13
C GLY A 24 0.83 -17.94 1.50
N TYR A 25 0.79 -18.20 2.80
CA TYR A 25 1.13 -19.49 3.40
C TYR A 25 -0.03 -19.96 4.31
N PRO A 26 -0.59 -21.17 4.09
CA PRO A 26 -1.75 -21.65 4.83
C PRO A 26 -1.44 -21.98 6.29
N GLY A 27 -2.46 -21.88 7.14
CA GLY A 27 -2.38 -22.31 8.54
C GLY A 27 -3.75 -22.36 9.21
N GLY A 28 -3.78 -22.92 10.43
CA GLY A 28 -5.02 -23.31 11.11
C GLY A 28 -5.99 -22.17 11.40
N ALA A 29 -5.50 -20.92 11.53
CA ALA A 29 -6.32 -19.74 11.79
C ALA A 29 -6.99 -19.15 10.54
N VAL A 30 -6.49 -19.47 9.33
CA VAL A 30 -7.02 -18.97 8.04
C VAL A 30 -7.51 -20.09 7.12
N ILE A 31 -7.60 -21.33 7.63
CA ILE A 31 -7.87 -22.51 6.79
C ILE A 31 -9.22 -22.41 6.07
N ASP A 32 -10.24 -21.84 6.72
CA ASP A 32 -11.56 -21.65 6.13
C ASP A 32 -11.55 -20.62 4.97
N LEU A 33 -10.61 -19.67 4.99
CA LEU A 33 -10.42 -18.74 3.87
C LEU A 33 -9.69 -19.41 2.70
N TYR A 34 -8.75 -20.30 2.99
CA TYR A 34 -8.11 -21.13 1.96
C TYR A 34 -9.08 -22.10 1.29
N ASP A 35 -10.00 -22.68 2.05
CA ASP A 35 -11.08 -23.52 1.52
C ASP A 35 -11.96 -22.75 0.52
N GLU A 36 -12.40 -21.53 0.88
CA GLU A 36 -13.19 -20.69 -0.01
C GLU A 36 -12.42 -20.25 -1.28
N LEU A 37 -11.11 -20.00 -1.18
CA LEU A 37 -10.28 -19.65 -2.34
C LEU A 37 -10.24 -20.77 -3.39
N ILE A 38 -10.33 -22.05 -2.99
CA ILE A 38 -10.41 -23.18 -3.94
C ILE A 38 -11.67 -23.09 -4.82
N HIS A 39 -12.75 -22.52 -4.27
CA HIS A 39 -14.01 -22.32 -4.98
C HIS A 39 -14.07 -21.00 -5.77
N SER A 40 -12.99 -20.22 -5.77
CA SER A 40 -12.91 -18.90 -6.40
C SER A 40 -11.77 -18.81 -7.43
N PRO A 41 -11.92 -19.43 -8.62
CA PRO A 41 -10.86 -19.51 -9.63
C PRO A 41 -10.47 -18.15 -10.23
N ASP A 42 -11.25 -17.09 -9.99
CA ASP A 42 -10.95 -15.72 -10.41
C ASP A 42 -9.79 -15.09 -9.61
N ILE A 43 -9.44 -15.68 -8.47
CA ILE A 43 -8.32 -15.27 -7.63
C ILE A 43 -7.28 -16.39 -7.65
N GLU A 44 -6.11 -16.10 -8.18
CA GLU A 44 -4.97 -17.00 -8.15
C GLU A 44 -4.26 -16.92 -6.80
N HIS A 45 -4.17 -18.05 -6.09
CA HIS A 45 -3.35 -18.16 -4.89
C HIS A 45 -1.93 -18.63 -5.25
N ILE A 46 -0.94 -17.84 -4.86
CA ILE A 46 0.47 -18.18 -4.99
C ILE A 46 1.02 -18.60 -3.64
N LEU A 47 1.27 -19.92 -3.52
CA LEU A 47 1.89 -20.51 -2.34
C LEU A 47 3.39 -20.17 -2.28
N VAL A 48 3.78 -19.42 -1.25
CA VAL A 48 5.19 -19.14 -0.97
C VAL A 48 5.84 -20.22 -0.09
N ARG A 49 7.12 -20.07 0.21
CA ARG A 49 7.86 -20.95 1.15
C ARG A 49 8.15 -20.29 2.51
N HIS A 50 7.90 -19.00 2.63
CA HIS A 50 8.03 -18.22 3.86
C HIS A 50 7.15 -16.97 3.76
N GLU A 51 6.50 -16.55 4.83
CA GLU A 51 5.51 -15.46 4.83
C GLU A 51 6.14 -14.10 4.47
N GLN A 52 7.40 -13.88 4.83
CA GLN A 52 8.16 -12.72 4.35
C GLN A 52 8.14 -12.62 2.81
N ALA A 53 8.25 -13.75 2.11
CA ALA A 53 8.20 -13.78 0.65
C ALA A 53 6.80 -13.48 0.10
N ALA A 54 5.72 -13.84 0.83
CA ALA A 54 4.37 -13.45 0.44
C ALA A 54 4.21 -11.93 0.46
N VAL A 55 4.67 -11.27 1.52
CA VAL A 55 4.57 -9.82 1.63
C VAL A 55 5.45 -9.11 0.59
N HIS A 56 6.67 -9.59 0.34
CA HIS A 56 7.53 -9.03 -0.72
C HIS A 56 7.00 -9.28 -2.14
N ALA A 57 6.36 -10.42 -2.40
CA ALA A 57 5.73 -10.68 -3.70
C ALA A 57 4.52 -9.77 -3.93
N ALA A 58 3.70 -9.55 -2.89
CA ALA A 58 2.61 -8.57 -2.91
C ALA A 58 3.13 -7.14 -3.15
N ASP A 59 4.24 -6.76 -2.50
CA ASP A 59 4.95 -5.49 -2.72
C ASP A 59 5.38 -5.33 -4.18
N GLY A 60 6.04 -6.35 -4.74
CA GLY A 60 6.47 -6.35 -6.14
C GLY A 60 5.30 -6.23 -7.13
N LEU A 61 4.19 -6.95 -6.88
CA LEU A 61 2.98 -6.83 -7.69
C LEU A 61 2.44 -5.40 -7.66
N ALA A 62 2.29 -4.82 -6.47
CA ALA A 62 1.76 -3.46 -6.29
C ALA A 62 2.59 -2.41 -7.05
N ARG A 63 3.93 -2.54 -7.06
CA ARG A 63 4.81 -1.64 -7.80
C ARG A 63 4.66 -1.73 -9.31
N VAL A 64 4.43 -2.94 -9.83
CA VAL A 64 4.38 -3.18 -11.28
C VAL A 64 3.00 -2.85 -11.85
N THR A 65 1.93 -3.13 -11.10
CA THR A 65 0.55 -2.95 -11.59
C THR A 65 -0.08 -1.62 -11.16
N GLY A 66 0.39 -1.02 -10.07
CA GLY A 66 -0.29 0.10 -9.40
C GLY A 66 -1.56 -0.30 -8.65
N GLU A 67 -1.85 -1.61 -8.56
CA GLU A 67 -2.95 -2.18 -7.77
C GLU A 67 -2.51 -2.42 -6.31
N VAL A 68 -3.48 -2.67 -5.42
CA VAL A 68 -3.16 -3.01 -4.02
C VAL A 68 -2.70 -4.47 -3.95
N GLY A 69 -1.49 -4.70 -3.45
CA GLY A 69 -0.97 -6.06 -3.24
C GLY A 69 -1.62 -6.73 -2.02
N VAL A 70 -1.92 -8.03 -2.12
CA VAL A 70 -2.56 -8.78 -1.01
C VAL A 70 -1.68 -9.94 -0.56
N ALA A 71 -1.42 -9.98 0.75
CA ALA A 71 -0.75 -11.09 1.41
C ALA A 71 -1.68 -11.78 2.42
N LEU A 72 -1.73 -13.11 2.41
CA LEU A 72 -2.54 -13.92 3.32
C LEU A 72 -1.65 -14.80 4.20
N LEU A 73 -1.62 -14.54 5.50
CA LEU A 73 -0.77 -15.21 6.48
C LEU A 73 -1.63 -15.80 7.62
N THR A 74 -1.17 -16.87 8.26
CA THR A 74 -1.84 -17.41 9.46
C THR A 74 -1.44 -16.66 10.74
N SER A 75 -1.97 -17.08 11.90
CA SER A 75 -1.70 -16.45 13.20
C SER A 75 -0.27 -16.71 13.70
N GLY A 76 0.09 -16.07 14.81
CA GLY A 76 1.33 -16.34 15.53
C GLY A 76 2.57 -16.18 14.64
N PRO A 77 3.38 -17.24 14.45
CA PRO A 77 4.62 -17.16 13.69
C PRO A 77 4.41 -16.73 12.23
N GLY A 78 3.30 -17.13 11.60
CA GLY A 78 3.03 -16.77 10.21
C GLY A 78 2.87 -15.26 10.04
N ALA A 79 2.11 -14.64 10.95
CA ALA A 79 1.93 -13.20 11.01
C ALA A 79 3.26 -12.47 11.31
N THR A 80 4.02 -12.92 12.32
CA THR A 80 5.29 -12.26 12.68
C THR A 80 6.37 -12.38 11.62
N ASN A 81 6.38 -13.47 10.85
CA ASN A 81 7.30 -13.65 9.72
C ASN A 81 7.09 -12.61 8.61
N GLY A 82 5.89 -12.02 8.52
CA GLY A 82 5.57 -10.97 7.55
C GLY A 82 6.10 -9.58 7.90
N VAL A 83 6.51 -9.33 9.16
CA VAL A 83 6.78 -7.98 9.69
C VAL A 83 7.87 -7.25 8.90
N THR A 84 8.94 -7.93 8.49
CA THR A 84 10.00 -7.30 7.68
C THR A 84 9.48 -6.83 6.32
N GLY A 85 8.61 -7.62 5.68
CA GLY A 85 7.97 -7.23 4.43
C GLY A 85 7.03 -6.04 4.60
N ILE A 86 6.26 -6.03 5.70
CA ILE A 86 5.36 -4.94 6.05
C ILE A 86 6.16 -3.64 6.27
N ALA A 87 7.24 -3.70 7.04
CA ALA A 87 8.12 -2.56 7.26
C ALA A 87 8.75 -2.03 5.97
N THR A 88 9.13 -2.93 5.06
CA THR A 88 9.65 -2.54 3.73
C THR A 88 8.61 -1.74 2.95
N ALA A 89 7.40 -2.28 2.83
CA ALA A 89 6.30 -1.60 2.12
C ALA A 89 5.92 -0.26 2.77
N HIS A 90 5.99 -0.15 4.11
CA HIS A 90 5.70 1.08 4.83
C HIS A 90 6.69 2.19 4.54
N MET A 91 7.99 1.87 4.59
CA MET A 91 9.04 2.85 4.31
C MET A 91 8.97 3.35 2.86
N ASP A 92 8.62 2.45 1.93
CA ASP A 92 8.56 2.73 0.50
C ASP A 92 7.19 3.22 0.00
N SER A 93 6.20 3.31 0.89
CA SER A 93 4.83 3.78 0.56
C SER A 93 4.09 2.87 -0.43
N ILE A 94 4.23 1.55 -0.27
CA ILE A 94 3.63 0.56 -1.17
C ILE A 94 2.26 0.12 -0.65
N PRO A 95 1.19 0.22 -1.47
CA PRO A 95 -0.17 -0.10 -1.04
C PRO A 95 -0.35 -1.61 -0.90
N LEU A 96 -0.42 -2.08 0.35
CA LEU A 96 -0.66 -3.50 0.65
C LEU A 96 -1.84 -3.66 1.60
N VAL A 97 -2.57 -4.76 1.45
CA VAL A 97 -3.48 -5.29 2.46
C VAL A 97 -2.96 -6.65 2.91
N ILE A 98 -2.59 -6.75 4.18
CA ILE A 98 -2.07 -7.98 4.80
C ILE A 98 -3.19 -8.56 5.65
N LEU A 99 -3.70 -9.72 5.25
CA LEU A 99 -4.70 -10.49 5.98
C LEU A 99 -3.98 -11.49 6.87
N THR A 100 -4.11 -11.36 8.19
CA THR A 100 -3.57 -12.31 9.15
C THR A 100 -4.69 -13.05 9.85
N GLY A 101 -4.55 -14.36 10.03
CA GLY A 101 -5.44 -15.10 10.91
C GLY A 101 -5.15 -14.82 12.38
N GLN A 102 -6.15 -14.99 13.22
CA GLN A 102 -6.02 -14.89 14.67
C GLN A 102 -6.76 -16.03 15.37
N VAL A 103 -6.39 -16.31 16.62
CA VAL A 103 -7.17 -17.20 17.50
C VAL A 103 -8.62 -16.70 17.64
N PRO A 104 -9.59 -17.59 17.94
CA PRO A 104 -10.96 -17.18 18.19
C PRO A 104 -11.06 -16.04 19.22
N THR A 105 -12.00 -15.11 19.03
CA THR A 105 -12.15 -13.93 19.89
C THR A 105 -12.16 -14.22 21.41
N PRO A 106 -12.78 -15.30 21.94
CA PRO A 106 -12.78 -15.57 23.39
C PRO A 106 -11.43 -16.04 23.93
N LEU A 107 -10.50 -16.41 23.05
CA LEU A 107 -9.16 -16.88 23.40
C LEU A 107 -8.11 -15.77 23.33
N ILE A 108 -8.44 -14.61 22.76
CA ILE A 108 -7.52 -13.47 22.70
C ILE A 108 -7.22 -12.96 24.11
N GLY A 109 -5.94 -12.77 24.42
CA GLY A 109 -5.40 -12.37 25.71
C GLY A 109 -5.11 -13.53 26.68
N ASN A 110 -5.25 -14.78 26.24
CA ASN A 110 -5.10 -15.97 27.11
C ASN A 110 -3.85 -16.82 26.82
N ASP A 111 -2.88 -16.27 26.08
CA ASP A 111 -1.68 -16.98 25.63
C ASP A 111 -2.03 -18.28 24.88
N ALA A 112 -3.05 -18.20 24.02
CA ALA A 112 -3.55 -19.34 23.27
C ALA A 112 -2.52 -19.85 22.26
N PHE A 113 -2.71 -21.09 21.79
CA PHE A 113 -1.81 -21.69 20.81
C PHE A 113 -1.72 -20.86 19.53
N GLN A 114 -0.51 -20.43 19.18
CA GLN A 114 -0.22 -19.54 18.04
C GLN A 114 -0.96 -18.19 18.10
N GLU A 115 -1.22 -17.70 19.30
CA GLU A 115 -1.63 -16.32 19.52
C GLU A 115 -0.41 -15.38 19.50
N VAL A 116 -0.57 -14.20 18.91
CA VAL A 116 0.37 -13.09 19.03
C VAL A 116 -0.38 -11.76 18.83
N ASP A 117 0.01 -10.72 19.57
CA ASP A 117 -0.46 -9.35 19.34
C ASP A 117 0.19 -8.74 18.09
N ILE A 118 -0.22 -9.22 16.92
CA ILE A 118 0.31 -8.73 15.64
C ILE A 118 -0.06 -7.26 15.40
N VAL A 119 -1.19 -6.81 15.93
CA VAL A 119 -1.63 -5.41 15.85
C VAL A 119 -0.64 -4.51 16.59
N GLY A 120 -0.26 -4.86 17.83
CA GLY A 120 0.78 -4.16 18.57
C GLY A 120 2.13 -4.18 17.85
N ILE A 121 2.57 -5.35 17.36
CA ILE A 121 3.86 -5.53 16.68
C ILE A 121 3.96 -4.69 15.39
N THR A 122 2.89 -4.63 14.61
CA THR A 122 2.90 -3.98 13.27
C THR A 122 2.45 -2.53 13.30
N ARG A 123 2.00 -2.01 14.44
CA ARG A 123 1.55 -0.62 14.58
C ARG A 123 2.60 0.41 14.13
N PRO A 124 3.91 0.25 14.39
CA PRO A 124 4.92 1.21 13.96
C PRO A 124 5.25 1.15 12.46
N CYS A 125 4.83 0.09 11.76
CA CYS A 125 5.19 -0.18 10.38
C CYS A 125 3.97 -0.42 9.48
N THR A 126 2.79 0.04 9.88
CA THR A 126 1.59 0.05 9.04
C THR A 126 1.01 1.46 8.99
N LYS A 127 0.28 1.78 7.91
CA LYS A 127 -0.54 3.00 7.88
C LYS A 127 -1.66 2.91 8.91
N HIS A 128 -2.25 1.72 8.99
CA HIS A 128 -3.26 1.38 9.95
C HIS A 128 -3.31 -0.14 10.12
N ASN A 129 -3.89 -0.60 11.21
CA ASN A 129 -4.16 -2.00 11.43
C ASN A 129 -5.45 -2.20 12.23
N TYR A 130 -6.10 -3.33 12.00
CA TYR A 130 -7.39 -3.66 12.59
C TYR A 130 -7.31 -5.04 13.24
N LEU A 131 -8.03 -5.20 14.35
CA LEU A 131 -8.46 -6.50 14.86
C LEU A 131 -9.98 -6.55 14.69
N VAL A 132 -10.48 -7.45 13.85
CA VAL A 132 -11.91 -7.58 13.60
C VAL A 132 -12.55 -8.34 14.77
N SER A 133 -13.15 -7.61 15.72
CA SER A 133 -13.75 -8.22 16.92
C SER A 133 -15.20 -8.66 16.75
N ASN A 134 -15.92 -8.11 15.77
CA ASN A 134 -17.31 -8.47 15.49
C ASN A 134 -17.51 -8.79 14.01
N HIS A 135 -18.48 -9.66 13.74
CA HIS A 135 -18.75 -10.10 12.38
C HIS A 135 -19.29 -8.97 11.49
N ASP A 136 -20.15 -8.11 12.04
CA ASP A 136 -20.75 -7.00 11.28
C ASP A 136 -19.70 -5.95 10.84
N ASP A 137 -18.55 -5.93 11.52
CA ASP A 137 -17.44 -5.03 11.20
C ASP A 137 -16.51 -5.60 10.10
N LEU A 138 -16.62 -6.89 9.75
CA LEU A 138 -15.70 -7.56 8.84
C LEU A 138 -15.66 -6.89 7.46
N LEU A 139 -16.82 -6.81 6.78
CA LEU A 139 -16.89 -6.26 5.43
C LEU A 139 -16.53 -4.75 5.38
N PRO A 140 -17.04 -3.90 6.29
CA PRO A 140 -16.59 -2.51 6.39
C PRO A 140 -15.06 -2.40 6.57
N THR A 141 -14.48 -3.20 7.47
CA THR A 141 -13.04 -3.16 7.77
C THR A 141 -12.19 -3.52 6.56
N ILE A 142 -12.54 -4.57 5.80
CA ILE A 142 -11.79 -4.94 4.60
C ILE A 142 -11.84 -3.79 3.57
N ARG A 143 -13.03 -3.25 3.30
CA ARG A 143 -13.19 -2.11 2.37
C ARG A 143 -12.38 -0.89 2.81
N GLU A 144 -12.44 -0.56 4.11
CA GLU A 144 -11.66 0.53 4.70
C GLU A 144 -10.15 0.27 4.57
N ALA A 145 -9.69 -0.96 4.77
CA ALA A 145 -8.29 -1.33 4.62
C ALA A 145 -7.76 -1.06 3.21
N PHE A 146 -8.51 -1.42 2.17
CA PHE A 146 -8.16 -1.10 0.77
C PHE A 146 -8.13 0.40 0.51
N HIS A 147 -9.10 1.15 1.04
CA HIS A 147 -9.15 2.60 0.91
C HIS A 147 -7.94 3.27 1.57
N VAL A 148 -7.63 2.91 2.82
CA VAL A 148 -6.48 3.43 3.55
C VAL A 148 -5.18 3.03 2.88
N ALA A 149 -5.04 1.80 2.39
CA ALA A 149 -3.82 1.35 1.73
C ALA A 149 -3.49 2.19 0.48
N LYS A 150 -4.51 2.54 -0.31
CA LYS A 150 -4.34 3.20 -1.62
C LYS A 150 -4.29 4.74 -1.57
N THR A 151 -5.03 5.37 -0.67
CA THR A 151 -5.21 6.84 -0.70
C THR A 151 -4.16 7.60 0.09
N GLY A 152 -4.06 8.93 -0.12
CA GLY A 152 -3.04 9.76 0.49
C GLY A 152 -1.63 9.32 0.07
N ARG A 153 -0.68 9.28 1.01
CA ARG A 153 0.56 8.52 0.82
C ARG A 153 0.23 7.04 0.96
N PRO A 154 0.37 6.19 -0.08
CA PRO A 154 0.01 4.78 0.01
C PRO A 154 0.90 4.02 1.01
N GLY A 155 0.48 2.83 1.42
CA GLY A 155 1.23 2.03 2.39
C GLY A 155 0.47 0.79 2.86
N PRO A 156 1.11 -0.05 3.69
CA PRO A 156 0.55 -1.32 4.13
C PRO A 156 -0.49 -1.13 5.22
N VAL A 157 -1.57 -1.89 5.14
CA VAL A 157 -2.62 -2.01 6.15
C VAL A 157 -2.77 -3.47 6.52
N LEU A 158 -2.82 -3.76 7.83
CA LEU A 158 -3.02 -5.12 8.33
C LEU A 158 -4.46 -5.29 8.82
N VAL A 159 -5.10 -6.40 8.47
CA VAL A 159 -6.40 -6.80 9.01
C VAL A 159 -6.23 -8.16 9.68
N ASP A 160 -6.37 -8.18 11.01
CA ASP A 160 -6.28 -9.38 11.83
C ASP A 160 -7.66 -10.01 11.99
N LEU A 161 -7.77 -11.29 11.65
CA LEU A 161 -9.03 -12.00 11.39
C LEU A 161 -9.19 -13.19 12.34
N PRO A 162 -9.92 -13.03 13.46
CA PRO A 162 -10.24 -14.14 14.35
C PRO A 162 -11.00 -15.27 13.65
N LYS A 163 -10.61 -16.51 13.94
CA LYS A 163 -11.14 -17.71 13.28
C LYS A 163 -12.66 -17.86 13.39
N ASP A 164 -13.24 -17.50 14.53
CA ASP A 164 -14.69 -17.52 14.75
C ASP A 164 -15.44 -16.49 13.90
N ILE A 165 -14.81 -15.33 13.63
CA ILE A 165 -15.35 -14.32 12.72
C ILE A 165 -15.32 -14.81 11.26
N ILE A 166 -14.24 -15.48 10.84
CA ILE A 166 -14.14 -16.05 9.48
C ILE A 166 -15.24 -17.11 9.23
N LYS A 167 -15.64 -17.85 10.28
CA LYS A 167 -16.62 -18.95 10.19
C LYS A 167 -18.07 -18.50 10.30
N ALA A 168 -18.34 -17.45 11.06
CA ALA A 168 -19.70 -17.01 11.31
C ALA A 168 -20.36 -16.50 10.00
N PRO A 169 -21.68 -16.63 9.84
CA PRO A 169 -22.41 -16.14 8.68
C PRO A 169 -23.04 -14.76 8.92
N SER A 170 -23.02 -13.87 7.92
CA SER A 170 -23.86 -12.65 7.90
C SER A 170 -24.41 -12.31 6.53
N ASP A 171 -25.26 -11.29 6.52
CA ASP A 171 -25.67 -10.62 5.31
C ASP A 171 -24.49 -9.89 4.66
N TYR A 172 -24.45 -9.94 3.34
CA TYR A 172 -23.47 -9.21 2.55
C TYR A 172 -24.01 -7.83 2.19
N LEU A 173 -23.41 -6.78 2.75
CA LEU A 173 -23.86 -5.41 2.52
C LEU A 173 -23.42 -4.88 1.15
N GLU A 174 -24.30 -4.13 0.50
CA GLU A 174 -23.98 -3.43 -0.73
C GLU A 174 -22.82 -2.44 -0.52
N ARG A 175 -22.10 -2.14 -1.61
CA ARG A 175 -20.96 -1.22 -1.55
C ARG A 175 -21.46 0.21 -1.42
N THR A 176 -21.18 0.83 -0.27
CA THR A 176 -21.38 2.26 -0.04
C THR A 176 -20.06 3.01 -0.14
N PRO A 177 -20.07 4.33 -0.46
CA PRO A 177 -18.89 5.15 -0.36
C PRO A 177 -18.26 5.04 1.04
N ILE A 178 -16.95 4.85 1.09
CA ILE A 178 -16.20 4.79 2.35
C ILE A 178 -16.04 6.22 2.86
N HIS A 179 -16.53 6.48 4.07
CA HIS A 179 -16.39 7.78 4.72
C HIS A 179 -15.75 7.60 6.10
N MET A 180 -14.48 7.96 6.20
CA MET A 180 -13.73 7.95 7.47
C MET A 180 -13.71 9.36 8.07
N HIS A 181 -14.15 9.49 9.33
CA HIS A 181 -14.18 10.80 9.98
C HIS A 181 -12.78 11.38 10.21
N ASN A 182 -11.82 10.52 10.58
CA ASN A 182 -10.47 10.93 10.97
C ASN A 182 -9.43 10.82 9.84
N TYR A 183 -9.85 10.48 8.62
CA TYR A 183 -8.96 10.25 7.50
C TYR A 183 -9.57 10.74 6.18
N GLN A 184 -9.14 11.93 5.75
CA GLN A 184 -9.56 12.58 4.51
C GLN A 184 -8.34 13.20 3.83
N PRO A 185 -7.61 12.45 2.98
CA PRO A 185 -6.45 12.98 2.29
C PRO A 185 -6.84 14.12 1.34
N THR A 186 -6.10 15.23 1.38
CA THR A 186 -6.33 16.37 0.49
C THR A 186 -5.73 16.07 -0.90
N CYS A 187 -6.58 15.85 -1.89
CA CYS A 187 -6.15 15.61 -3.28
C CYS A 187 -6.12 16.88 -4.13
N GLU A 188 -6.87 17.91 -3.75
CA GLU A 188 -6.97 19.16 -4.50
C GLU A 188 -5.94 20.18 -4.01
N PRO A 189 -5.07 20.71 -4.89
CA PRO A 189 -4.09 21.70 -4.50
C PRO A 189 -4.75 23.05 -4.26
N HIS A 190 -4.28 23.81 -3.27
CA HIS A 190 -4.78 25.15 -3.01
C HIS A 190 -4.42 26.10 -4.17
N PRO A 191 -5.39 26.69 -4.92
CA PRO A 191 -5.10 27.45 -6.14
C PRO A 191 -4.12 28.59 -5.94
N GLY A 192 -4.23 29.32 -4.82
CA GLY A 192 -3.30 30.40 -4.47
C GLY A 192 -1.85 29.94 -4.23
N GLN A 193 -1.65 28.72 -3.74
CA GLN A 193 -0.30 28.15 -3.54
C GLN A 193 0.28 27.71 -4.88
N VAL A 194 -0.55 27.14 -5.76
CA VAL A 194 -0.15 26.81 -7.13
C VAL A 194 0.26 28.07 -7.90
N SER A 195 -0.54 29.14 -7.85
CA SER A 195 -0.18 30.42 -8.50
C SER A 195 1.11 31.02 -7.94
N LYS A 196 1.36 30.90 -6.63
CA LYS A 196 2.61 31.34 -6.01
C LYS A 196 3.80 30.51 -6.50
N ALA A 197 3.67 29.18 -6.54
CA ALA A 197 4.70 28.29 -7.06
C ALA A 197 5.02 28.60 -8.53
N CYS A 198 4.00 28.78 -9.38
CA CYS A 198 4.19 29.16 -10.78
C CYS A 198 5.01 30.45 -10.93
N ARG A 199 4.71 31.50 -10.15
CA ARG A 199 5.50 32.75 -10.18
C ARG A 199 6.96 32.52 -9.80
N MET A 200 7.19 31.78 -8.71
CA MET A 200 8.55 31.45 -8.26
C MET A 200 9.33 30.68 -9.34
N ILE A 201 8.68 29.73 -10.01
CA ILE A 201 9.29 28.94 -11.09
C ILE A 201 9.65 29.83 -12.28
N MET A 202 8.78 30.77 -12.65
CA MET A 202 9.03 31.69 -13.78
C MET A 202 10.11 32.75 -13.50
N GLU A 203 10.33 33.09 -12.23
CA GLU A 203 11.36 34.07 -11.80
C GLU A 203 12.74 33.42 -11.55
N ALA A 204 12.79 32.10 -11.37
CA ALA A 204 14.00 31.35 -11.08
C ALA A 204 14.97 31.36 -12.26
N ARG A 205 16.27 31.48 -11.96
CA ARG A 205 17.36 31.42 -12.95
C ARG A 205 18.09 30.08 -12.94
N LYS A 206 18.04 29.34 -11.83
CA LYS A 206 18.66 28.02 -11.66
C LYS A 206 17.67 27.04 -10.99
N PRO A 207 16.46 26.85 -11.56
CA PRO A 207 15.51 25.89 -11.02
C PRO A 207 16.01 24.46 -11.19
N VAL A 208 15.71 23.60 -10.22
CA VAL A 208 15.92 22.15 -10.32
C VAL A 208 14.63 21.43 -9.94
N LEU A 209 14.21 20.50 -10.79
CA LEU A 209 13.11 19.59 -10.49
C LEU A 209 13.65 18.35 -9.77
N TYR A 210 13.21 18.13 -8.54
CA TYR A 210 13.62 17.03 -7.68
C TYR A 210 12.44 16.05 -7.50
N VAL A 211 12.51 14.91 -8.17
CA VAL A 211 11.38 13.99 -8.33
C VAL A 211 11.53 12.74 -7.45
N GLY A 212 10.53 12.51 -6.62
CA GLY A 212 10.40 11.38 -5.71
C GLY A 212 9.58 10.21 -6.27
N GLY A 213 9.43 9.16 -5.45
CA GLY A 213 8.58 8.01 -5.78
C GLY A 213 7.08 8.33 -5.88
N GLY A 214 6.63 9.46 -5.33
CA GLY A 214 5.25 9.93 -5.47
C GLY A 214 4.83 10.12 -6.94
N ALA A 215 5.76 10.53 -7.80
CA ALA A 215 5.52 10.65 -9.24
C ALA A 215 5.30 9.29 -9.92
N ILE A 216 6.02 8.25 -9.49
CA ILE A 216 5.81 6.87 -9.97
C ILE A 216 4.44 6.36 -9.50
N LEU A 217 4.16 6.46 -8.20
CA LEU A 217 2.92 5.97 -7.59
C LEU A 217 1.68 6.64 -8.17
N SER A 218 1.79 7.92 -8.55
CA SER A 218 0.70 8.69 -9.16
C SER A 218 0.64 8.56 -10.69
N ASN A 219 1.53 7.79 -11.31
CA ASN A 219 1.70 7.69 -12.76
C ASN A 219 1.85 9.08 -13.44
N ALA A 220 2.55 10.00 -12.77
CA ALA A 220 2.66 11.41 -13.15
C ALA A 220 3.85 11.69 -14.10
N ASN A 221 4.37 10.66 -14.76
CA ASN A 221 5.54 10.75 -15.63
C ASN A 221 5.32 11.70 -16.82
N LYS A 222 4.10 11.75 -17.37
CA LYS A 222 3.75 12.64 -18.48
C LYS A 222 3.72 14.11 -18.04
N GLU A 223 3.20 14.37 -16.86
CA GLU A 223 3.09 15.68 -16.24
C GLU A 223 4.48 16.23 -15.89
N VAL A 224 5.31 15.39 -15.26
CA VAL A 224 6.73 15.68 -14.98
C VAL A 224 7.48 16.00 -16.26
N TYR A 225 7.33 15.15 -17.29
CA TYR A 225 7.97 15.37 -18.59
C TYR A 225 7.55 16.70 -19.23
N LYS A 226 6.25 16.98 -19.24
CA LYS A 226 5.68 18.21 -19.83
C LYS A 226 6.14 19.45 -19.07
N LEU A 227 6.20 19.40 -17.74
CA LEU A 227 6.66 20.53 -16.93
C LEU A 227 8.14 20.82 -17.20
N ALA A 228 8.99 19.79 -17.14
CA ALA A 228 10.43 19.92 -17.33
C ALA A 228 10.77 20.44 -18.73
N THR A 229 10.21 19.83 -19.79
CA THR A 229 10.52 20.20 -21.18
C THR A 229 9.94 21.55 -21.61
N LYS A 230 8.77 21.94 -21.08
CA LYS A 230 8.16 23.23 -21.41
C LYS A 230 8.94 24.42 -20.83
N LEU A 231 9.56 24.23 -19.67
CA LEU A 231 10.27 25.29 -18.95
C LEU A 231 11.79 25.12 -18.99
N ASP A 232 12.28 24.11 -19.71
CA ASP A 232 13.69 23.78 -19.84
C ASP A 232 14.40 23.59 -18.47
N ILE A 233 13.73 22.89 -17.54
CA ILE A 233 14.21 22.70 -16.16
C ILE A 233 14.95 21.35 -16.04
N PRO A 234 16.22 21.35 -15.57
CA PRO A 234 16.94 20.12 -15.27
C PRO A 234 16.26 19.29 -14.18
N VAL A 235 16.23 17.97 -14.37
CA VAL A 235 15.53 17.01 -13.53
C VAL A 235 16.51 16.07 -12.85
N THR A 236 16.36 15.87 -11.54
CA THR A 236 17.01 14.80 -10.79
C THR A 236 15.98 13.97 -10.04
N MET A 237 16.29 12.70 -9.80
CA MET A 237 15.37 11.73 -9.22
C MET A 237 15.96 11.08 -7.96
N THR A 238 15.11 10.80 -6.98
CA THR A 238 15.46 9.84 -5.92
C THR A 238 15.61 8.44 -6.50
N LEU A 239 16.18 7.49 -5.74
CA LEU A 239 16.14 6.06 -6.09
C LEU A 239 14.72 5.59 -6.44
N MET A 240 13.74 6.00 -5.63
CA MET A 240 12.33 5.64 -5.80
C MET A 240 11.63 6.39 -6.95
N GLY A 241 12.20 7.51 -7.39
CA GLY A 241 11.69 8.29 -8.52
C GLY A 241 12.29 7.88 -9.86
N LEU A 242 13.25 6.94 -9.89
CA LEU A 242 13.83 6.47 -11.14
C LEU A 242 12.74 5.88 -12.06
N GLY A 243 12.71 6.37 -13.30
CA GLY A 243 11.65 6.04 -14.27
C GLY A 243 10.57 7.12 -14.40
N ALA A 244 10.50 8.09 -13.48
CA ALA A 244 9.52 9.19 -13.57
C ALA A 244 9.88 10.20 -14.68
N PHE A 245 11.15 10.28 -15.06
CA PHE A 245 11.63 11.06 -16.19
C PHE A 245 12.65 10.23 -17.01
N PRO A 246 12.70 10.35 -18.35
CA PRO A 246 13.59 9.54 -19.17
C PRO A 246 15.07 9.82 -18.84
N GLY A 247 15.79 8.79 -18.40
CA GLY A 247 17.21 8.90 -18.04
C GLY A 247 18.13 9.32 -19.18
N THR A 248 17.71 9.10 -20.43
CA THR A 248 18.44 9.45 -21.66
C THR A 248 18.17 10.86 -22.16
N HIS A 249 17.21 11.58 -21.57
CA HIS A 249 16.88 12.94 -21.97
C HIS A 249 17.97 13.92 -21.46
N GLU A 250 18.28 14.96 -22.24
CA GLU A 250 19.37 15.92 -21.93
C GLU A 250 19.18 16.67 -20.60
N LEU A 251 17.93 16.99 -20.26
CA LEU A 251 17.56 17.56 -18.96
C LEU A 251 17.73 16.60 -17.76
N SER A 252 17.97 15.31 -17.98
CA SER A 252 18.13 14.36 -16.89
C SER A 252 19.54 14.42 -16.30
N MET A 253 19.63 14.76 -15.02
CA MET A 253 20.87 14.73 -14.23
C MET A 253 21.08 13.37 -13.53
N GLY A 254 20.16 12.42 -13.73
CA GLY A 254 20.19 11.11 -13.06
C GLY A 254 19.82 11.18 -11.58
N MET A 255 20.23 10.15 -10.83
CA MET A 255 19.93 10.01 -9.41
C MET A 255 20.79 10.95 -8.57
N LEU A 256 20.21 11.63 -7.58
CA LEU A 256 20.96 12.36 -6.55
C LEU A 256 21.18 11.49 -5.29
N GLY A 257 21.98 12.00 -4.35
CA GLY A 257 22.20 11.39 -3.04
C GLY A 257 23.62 10.87 -2.84
N ILE A 258 23.81 10.05 -1.80
CA ILE A 258 25.12 9.57 -1.33
C ILE A 258 25.91 8.85 -2.44
N HIS A 259 25.21 8.08 -3.27
CA HIS A 259 25.76 7.40 -4.45
C HIS A 259 25.15 7.92 -5.76
N GLY A 260 24.63 9.14 -5.74
CA GLY A 260 24.09 9.82 -6.91
C GLY A 260 25.18 10.45 -7.79
N THR A 261 24.77 11.07 -8.88
CA THR A 261 25.67 11.80 -9.76
C THR A 261 26.17 13.08 -9.09
N PHE A 262 27.44 13.41 -9.32
CA PHE A 262 28.02 14.67 -8.85
C PHE A 262 27.25 15.88 -9.40
N THR A 263 26.86 15.82 -10.68
CA THR A 263 26.09 16.88 -11.35
C THR A 263 24.77 17.15 -10.64
N ALA A 264 23.98 16.12 -10.33
CA ALA A 264 22.71 16.27 -9.63
C ALA A 264 22.90 16.91 -8.25
N ASN A 265 23.83 16.39 -7.44
CA ASN A 265 24.11 16.91 -6.10
C ASN A 265 24.55 18.39 -6.14
N MET A 266 25.42 18.76 -7.08
CA MET A 266 25.89 20.13 -7.22
C MET A 266 24.83 21.08 -7.77
N ALA A 267 23.97 20.61 -8.69
CA ALA A 267 22.86 21.40 -9.23
C ALA A 267 21.85 21.73 -8.13
N VAL A 268 21.45 20.75 -7.32
CA VAL A 268 20.55 20.96 -6.17
C VAL A 268 21.18 21.93 -5.18
N ALA A 269 22.44 21.73 -4.79
CA ALA A 269 23.12 22.60 -3.83
C ALA A 269 23.30 24.05 -4.30
N LYS A 270 23.33 24.29 -5.62
CA LYS A 270 23.52 25.62 -6.23
C LYS A 270 22.24 26.20 -6.85
N SER A 271 21.10 25.51 -6.70
CA SER A 271 19.81 25.96 -7.22
C SER A 271 19.35 27.21 -6.47
N ASP A 272 18.65 28.11 -7.17
CA ASP A 272 17.93 29.24 -6.55
C ASP A 272 16.47 28.88 -6.24
N LEU A 273 15.97 27.80 -6.85
CA LEU A 273 14.68 27.19 -6.57
C LEU A 273 14.76 25.66 -6.71
N LEU A 274 14.40 24.94 -5.65
CA LEU A 274 14.22 23.51 -5.68
C LEU A 274 12.73 23.16 -5.70
N ILE A 275 12.28 22.47 -6.74
CA ILE A 275 10.88 22.06 -6.93
C ILE A 275 10.79 20.57 -6.59
N SER A 276 10.29 20.25 -5.41
CA SER A 276 10.15 18.85 -4.95
C SER A 276 8.79 18.30 -5.36
N VAL A 277 8.78 17.18 -6.08
CA VAL A 277 7.59 16.50 -6.62
C VAL A 277 7.52 15.07 -6.15
#